data_AF-A0A971SBZ0-F1
#
_entry.id   AF-A0A971SBZ0-F1
#
_cell.length_a   1.000
_cell.length_b   1.000
_cell.length_c   1.000
_cell.angle_alpha   90.00
_cell.angle_beta   90.00
_cell.angle_gamma   90.00
#
_symmetry.space_group_name_H-M   'P 1'
#
loop_
_entity.id
_entity.type
_entity.pdbx_description
1 polymer ?
#
loop_
_entity_poly.entity_id
_entity_poly.type
_entity_poly.pdbx_seq_one_letter_code
_entity_poly.pdbx_strand_id
1 'polypeptide(L)'
;MMWQTIKKWIKWQPTRDNNYYFGLFLLHIGILSIFWYLIFDTFEPLAFLITFLICGWGFILLWKSDNDLRFKESQTRIEQLERELFYIKLQVTPTHLLKRDRR
;
A
#
# COMPACT_ATOMS: atom_id res chain seq x y z
N MET A 1 -20.38 -19.05 13.51
CA MET A 1 -20.16 -17.73 14.14
C MET A 1 -18.70 -17.25 13.97
N MET A 2 -17.70 -18.09 14.27
CA MET A 2 -16.26 -17.78 14.16
C MET A 2 -15.78 -17.34 12.75
N TRP A 3 -16.39 -17.87 11.69
CA TRP A 3 -16.04 -17.56 10.30
C TRP A 3 -16.38 -16.13 9.86
N GLN A 4 -17.45 -15.53 10.40
CA GLN A 4 -17.81 -14.15 10.06
C GLN A 4 -16.92 -13.14 10.78
N THR A 5 -16.42 -13.46 11.96
CA THR A 5 -15.46 -12.63 12.69
C THR A 5 -14.13 -12.56 11.95
N ILE A 6 -13.63 -13.69 11.44
CA ILE A 6 -12.36 -13.75 10.67
C ILE A 6 -12.44 -12.88 9.40
N LYS A 7 -13.57 -12.93 8.67
CA LYS A 7 -13.78 -12.07 7.49
C LYS A 7 -13.84 -10.58 7.81
N LYS A 8 -14.22 -10.18 9.02
CA LYS A 8 -14.26 -8.77 9.43
C LYS A 8 -12.85 -8.22 9.70
N TRP A 9 -11.94 -9.06 10.16
CA TRP A 9 -10.53 -8.73 10.39
C TRP A 9 -9.71 -8.76 9.11
N ILE A 10 -9.99 -9.72 8.23
CA ILE A 10 -9.38 -9.79 6.91
C ILE A 10 -10.17 -8.86 5.98
N LYS A 11 -9.89 -7.54 6.05
CA LYS A 11 -10.26 -6.59 5.00
C LYS A 11 -9.51 -6.96 3.72
N TRP A 12 -9.98 -8.00 3.05
CA TRP A 12 -9.45 -8.43 1.77
C TRP A 12 -9.72 -7.31 0.75
N GLN A 13 -8.66 -6.65 0.31
CA GLN A 13 -8.71 -5.55 -0.64
C GLN A 13 -8.15 -6.04 -1.97
N PRO A 14 -8.98 -6.59 -2.89
CA PRO A 14 -8.50 -7.14 -4.16
C PRO A 14 -7.83 -6.10 -5.06
N THR A 15 -7.93 -4.81 -4.73
CA THR A 15 -7.24 -3.70 -5.40
C THR A 15 -5.78 -3.51 -4.96
N ARG A 16 -5.32 -4.18 -3.89
CA ARG A 16 -3.93 -4.08 -3.43
C ARG A 16 -2.99 -4.91 -4.31
N ASP A 17 -1.78 -4.38 -4.46
CA ASP A 17 -0.72 -4.97 -5.29
C ASP A 17 -0.27 -6.33 -4.74
N ASN A 18 0.24 -7.21 -5.62
CA ASN A 18 0.75 -8.53 -5.26
C ASN A 18 1.88 -8.43 -4.21
N ASN A 19 2.66 -7.35 -4.26
CA ASN A 19 3.70 -7.04 -3.27
C ASN A 19 3.16 -6.93 -1.84
N TYR A 20 1.93 -6.44 -1.65
CA TYR A 20 1.29 -6.38 -0.33
C TYR A 20 1.07 -7.79 0.24
N TYR A 21 0.46 -8.66 -0.57
CA TYR A 21 0.14 -10.01 -0.13
C TYR A 21 1.40 -10.86 0.08
N PHE A 22 2.41 -10.68 -0.78
CA PHE A 22 3.70 -11.34 -0.61
C PHE A 22 4.42 -10.85 0.65
N GLY A 23 4.41 -9.54 0.92
CA GLY A 23 4.96 -8.99 2.15
C GLY A 23 4.27 -9.52 3.41
N LEU A 24 2.93 -9.60 3.40
CA LEU A 24 2.15 -10.21 4.49
C LEU A 24 2.52 -11.68 4.69
N PHE A 25 2.65 -12.43 3.61
CA PHE A 25 3.00 -13.85 3.67
C PHE A 25 4.37 -14.07 4.32
N LEU A 26 5.37 -13.28 3.92
CA LEU A 26 6.71 -13.33 4.53
C LEU A 26 6.68 -12.99 6.01
N LEU A 27 5.90 -12.00 6.43
CA LEU A 27 5.75 -11.69 7.86
C LEU A 27 5.12 -12.86 8.63
N HIS A 28 4.10 -13.52 8.08
CA HIS A 28 3.50 -14.69 8.73
C HIS A 28 4.51 -15.83 8.87
N ILE A 29 5.28 -16.11 7.81
CA ILE A 29 6.36 -17.12 7.88
C ILE A 29 7.38 -16.72 8.94
N GLY A 30 7.87 -15.48 8.93
CA GLY A 30 8.85 -15.01 9.90
C GLY A 30 8.35 -15.16 11.35
N ILE A 31 7.10 -14.79 11.63
CA ILE A 31 6.49 -14.97 12.94
C ILE A 31 6.41 -16.46 13.33
N LEU A 32 5.94 -17.33 12.42
CA LEU A 32 5.87 -18.76 12.67
C LEU A 32 7.26 -19.37 12.91
N SER A 33 8.27 -18.92 12.18
CA SER A 33 9.67 -19.32 12.38
C SER A 33 10.16 -18.93 13.77
N ILE A 34 9.88 -17.72 14.26
CA ILE A 34 10.24 -17.31 15.63
C ILE A 34 9.62 -18.25 16.66
N PHE A 35 8.31 -18.53 16.53
CA PHE A 35 7.63 -19.47 17.44
C PHE A 35 8.24 -20.87 17.38
N TRP A 36 8.55 -21.36 16.18
CA TRP A 36 9.20 -22.66 16.01
C TRP A 36 10.54 -22.70 16.74
N TYR A 37 11.41 -21.72 16.52
CA TYR A 37 12.71 -21.72 17.16
C TYR A 37 12.64 -21.57 18.69
N LEU A 38 11.65 -20.83 19.21
CA LEU A 38 11.41 -20.74 20.66
C LEU A 38 11.01 -22.08 21.28
N ILE A 39 10.22 -22.90 20.57
CA ILE A 39 9.77 -24.22 21.06
C ILE A 39 10.92 -25.22 21.10
N PHE A 40 11.79 -25.19 20.10
CA PHE A 40 12.89 -26.15 19.95
C PHE A 40 14.23 -25.67 20.52
N ASP A 41 14.27 -24.50 21.15
CA ASP A 41 15.47 -23.86 21.71
C ASP A 41 16.66 -23.80 20.73
N THR A 42 16.35 -23.53 19.45
CA THR A 42 17.29 -23.61 18.31
C THR A 42 17.64 -22.24 17.76
N PHE A 43 17.60 -21.21 18.61
CA PHE A 43 17.80 -19.82 18.20
C PHE A 43 19.28 -19.46 18.04
N GLU A 44 19.91 -20.04 17.03
CA GLU A 44 21.27 -19.70 16.63
C GLU A 44 21.34 -18.35 15.89
N PRO A 45 22.49 -17.65 15.90
CA PRO A 45 22.63 -16.35 15.23
C PRO A 45 22.26 -16.35 13.74
N LEU A 46 22.54 -17.46 13.04
CA LEU A 46 22.17 -17.63 11.64
C LEU A 46 20.65 -17.67 11.44
N ALA A 47 19.96 -18.45 12.27
CA ALA A 47 18.50 -18.57 12.24
C ALA A 47 17.83 -17.21 12.55
N PHE A 48 18.38 -16.47 13.53
CA PHE A 48 17.96 -15.10 13.80
C PHE A 48 18.14 -14.20 12.57
N LEU A 49 19.32 -14.21 11.93
CA LEU A 49 19.58 -13.37 10.77
C LEU A 49 18.63 -13.67 9.60
N ILE A 50 18.41 -14.95 9.29
CA ILE A 50 17.47 -15.36 8.23
C ILE A 50 16.06 -14.86 8.54
N THR A 51 15.61 -15.07 9.77
CA THR A 51 14.28 -14.64 10.23
C THR A 51 14.14 -13.13 10.19
N PHE A 52 15.18 -12.41 10.61
CA PHE A 52 15.24 -10.95 10.54
C PHE A 52 15.15 -10.45 9.09
N LEU A 53 15.87 -11.07 8.16
CA LEU A 53 15.82 -10.69 6.74
C LEU A 53 14.45 -10.97 6.13
N ILE A 54 13.81 -12.11 6.44
CA ILE A 54 12.46 -12.44 5.98
C ILE A 54 11.46 -11.40 6.50
N CYS A 55 11.51 -11.09 7.78
CA CYS A 55 10.64 -10.08 8.39
C CYS A 55 10.88 -8.68 7.82
N GLY A 56 12.15 -8.28 7.70
CA GLY A 56 12.55 -6.98 7.16
C GLY A 56 12.11 -6.82 5.71
N TRP A 57 12.32 -7.83 4.87
CA TRP A 57 11.89 -7.81 3.48
C TRP A 57 10.36 -7.78 3.36
N GLY A 58 9.65 -8.59 4.17
CA GLY A 58 8.19 -8.55 4.26
C GLY A 58 7.68 -7.16 4.60
N PHE A 59 8.29 -6.49 5.57
CA PHE A 59 7.97 -5.12 5.96
C PHE A 59 8.24 -4.10 4.84
N ILE A 60 9.39 -4.16 4.18
CA ILE A 60 9.73 -3.26 3.06
C ILE A 60 8.71 -3.38 1.93
N LEU A 61 8.28 -4.59 1.59
CA LEU A 61 7.27 -4.80 0.55
C LEU A 61 5.91 -4.19 0.92
N LEU A 62 5.50 -4.35 2.18
CA LEU A 62 4.28 -3.73 2.68
C LEU A 62 4.35 -2.21 2.66
N TRP A 63 5.48 -1.65 3.11
CA TRP A 63 5.73 -0.22 3.06
C TRP A 63 5.62 0.30 1.64
N LYS A 64 6.36 -0.31 0.70
CA LYS A 64 6.35 0.08 -0.71
C LYS A 64 4.92 0.06 -1.27
N SER A 65 4.19 -1.02 -1.04
CA SER A 65 2.82 -1.13 -1.53
C SER A 65 1.89 -0.07 -0.92
N ASP A 66 2.08 0.30 0.34
CA ASP A 66 1.26 1.34 0.98
C ASP A 66 1.57 2.73 0.42
N ASN A 67 2.86 3.02 0.21
CA ASN A 67 3.30 4.24 -0.45
C ASN A 67 2.75 4.37 -1.87
N ASP A 68 2.82 3.30 -2.67
CA ASP A 68 2.32 3.30 -4.05
C ASP A 68 0.80 3.54 -4.09
N LEU A 69 0.05 2.95 -3.15
CA LEU A 69 -1.39 3.18 -3.02
C LEU A 69 -1.71 4.64 -2.69
N ARG A 70 -1.06 5.19 -1.65
CA ARG A 70 -1.27 6.58 -1.22
C ARG A 70 -0.88 7.57 -2.31
N PHE A 71 0.17 7.27 -3.06
CA PHE A 71 0.61 8.09 -4.17
C PHE A 71 -0.42 8.10 -5.31
N LYS A 72 -0.97 6.93 -5.68
CA LYS A 72 -2.06 6.84 -6.67
C LYS A 72 -3.30 7.61 -6.23
N GLU A 73 -3.73 7.45 -4.97
CA GLU A 73 -4.86 8.19 -4.41
C GLU A 73 -4.63 9.70 -4.45
N SER A 74 -3.41 10.14 -4.14
CA SER A 74 -3.03 11.55 -4.22
C SER A 74 -3.08 12.08 -5.65
N GLN A 75 -2.55 11.33 -6.63
CA GLN A 75 -2.61 11.72 -8.04
C GLN A 75 -4.06 11.87 -8.53
N THR A 76 -4.92 10.91 -8.22
CA THR A 76 -6.33 10.97 -8.62
C THR A 76 -7.03 12.20 -8.04
N ARG A 77 -6.74 12.58 -6.80
CA ARG A 77 -7.30 13.80 -6.20
C ARG A 77 -6.78 15.07 -6.86
N ILE A 78 -5.49 15.13 -7.21
CA ILE A 78 -4.91 16.26 -7.92
C ILE A 78 -5.57 16.42 -9.29
N GLU A 79 -5.68 15.34 -10.06
CA GLU A 79 -6.34 15.38 -11.37
C GLU A 79 -7.82 15.80 -11.31
N GLN A 80 -8.52 15.44 -10.23
CA GLN A 80 -9.90 15.89 -10.00
C GLN A 80 -9.94 17.40 -9.72
N LEU A 81 -9.07 17.91 -8.86
CA LEU A 81 -8.97 19.34 -8.55
C LEU A 81 -8.57 20.16 -9.78
N GLU A 82 -7.66 19.67 -10.61
CA GLU A 82 -7.27 20.32 -11.86
C GLU A 82 -8.45 20.41 -12.84
N ARG A 83 -9.24 19.33 -12.95
CA ARG A 83 -10.47 19.34 -13.76
C ARG A 83 -11.48 20.34 -13.23
N GLU A 84 -11.73 20.36 -11.92
CA GLU A 84 -12.66 21.31 -11.31
C GLU A 84 -12.21 22.75 -11.52
N LEU A 85 -10.93 23.07 -11.32
CA LEU A 85 -10.35 24.38 -11.60
C LEU A 85 -10.52 24.78 -13.07
N PHE A 86 -10.30 23.85 -14.00
CA PHE A 86 -10.50 24.09 -15.42
C PHE A 86 -11.97 24.44 -15.74
N TYR A 87 -12.93 23.71 -15.19
CA TYR A 87 -14.35 24.00 -15.36
C TYR A 87 -14.75 25.37 -14.78
N ILE A 88 -14.26 25.69 -13.58
CA ILE A 88 -14.50 27.00 -12.95
C ILE A 88 -13.90 28.11 -13.81
N LYS A 89 -12.67 27.94 -14.31
CA LYS A 89 -12.01 28.91 -15.19
C LYS A 89 -12.82 29.14 -16.47
N LEU A 90 -13.40 28.11 -17.06
CA LEU A 90 -14.29 28.21 -18.22
C LEU A 90 -15.58 28.98 -17.93
N GLN A 91 -16.15 28.83 -16.73
CA GLN A 91 -17.38 29.53 -16.34
C GLN A 91 -17.14 31.00 -16.00
N VAL A 92 -16.01 31.31 -15.37
CA VAL A 92 -15.69 32.68 -14.91
C VAL A 92 -15.04 33.52 -16.02
N THR A 93 -14.32 32.91 -16.96
CA THR A 93 -13.70 33.65 -18.07
C THR A 93 -14.73 33.90 -19.18
N PRO A 94 -15.10 35.15 -19.48
CA PRO A 94 -16.03 35.41 -20.57
C PRO A 94 -15.38 34.98 -21.89
N THR A 95 -16.18 34.33 -22.75
CA THR A 95 -15.77 33.65 -24.00
C THR A 95 -14.92 34.49 -24.96
N HIS A 96 -14.92 35.81 -24.83
CA HIS A 96 -14.12 36.73 -25.66
C HIS A 96 -12.63 36.84 -25.25
N LEU A 97 -12.22 36.37 -24.06
CA LEU A 97 -10.81 36.43 -23.60
C LEU A 97 -10.01 35.15 -23.87
N LEU A 98 -10.67 34.02 -24.20
CA LEU A 98 -10.02 32.73 -24.46
C LEU A 98 -9.13 32.69 -25.72
N LYS A 99 -9.15 33.74 -26.55
CA LYS A 99 -8.42 33.79 -27.83
C LYS A 99 -7.00 34.32 -27.73
N ARG A 100 -6.56 34.84 -26.57
CA ARG A 100 -5.32 35.63 -26.48
C ARG A 100 -4.07 34.84 -26.06
N ASP A 101 -4.20 33.60 -25.61
CA ASP A 101 -3.08 32.87 -24.99
C ASP A 101 -2.60 31.68 -25.84
N ARG A 102 -2.21 31.97 -27.10
CA ARG A 102 -1.32 31.11 -27.89
C ARG A 102 -0.09 31.92 -28.27
N ARG A 103 0.92 31.95 -27.41
CA ARG A 103 2.31 32.19 -27.79
C ARG A 103 3.24 31.40 -26.87
#